data_AF-A0A0D7AWX6-F1
#
_entry.id   AF-A0A0D7AWX6-F1
#
_cell.length_a   1.000
_cell.length_b   1.000
_cell.length_c   1.000
_cell.angle_alpha   90.00
_cell.angle_beta   90.00
_cell.angle_gamma   90.00
#
_symmetry.space_group_name_H-M   'P 1'
#
loop_
_entity.id
_entity.type
_entity.pdbx_description
1 polymer ?
#
loop_
_entity_poly.entity_id
_entity_poly.type
_entity_poly.pdbx_seq_one_letter_code
_entity_poly.pdbx_strand_id
1 'polypeptide(L)'
;MYAGKAVNKPLEPADYDKLPFLNAVIKETLRLYTSIHTLTRHVNADEVIPLAYPVTLEDGSKTTTLPVQKGERLLLSFRTYNRQHQRADYSRLRAVWGDDAAEWNPNRFLDGRPINSSIGLFGNVMNFSSGVRSCLGWKFAVVEMQVVTALLVKTFETSAIPSAKVKMLPNQFFLMPVLEGKEDEGPQVHLQFKVID
;
A
#
# COMPACT_ATOMS: atom_id res chain seq x y z
N MET A 1 -25.94 -4.33 2.43
CA MET A 1 -25.76 -3.33 1.35
C MET A 1 -26.31 -3.92 0.06
N TYR A 2 -27.08 -3.13 -0.69
CA TYR A 2 -28.01 -3.55 -1.73
C TYR A 2 -27.44 -4.51 -2.78
N ALA A 3 -28.06 -5.69 -2.88
CA ALA A 3 -28.16 -6.45 -4.12
C ALA A 3 -29.47 -7.26 -4.10
N GLY A 4 -30.60 -6.55 -4.02
CA GLY A 4 -31.91 -7.13 -4.28
C GLY A 4 -32.04 -7.45 -5.77
N LYS A 5 -32.19 -8.74 -6.11
CA LYS A 5 -32.90 -9.34 -7.27
C LYS A 5 -32.72 -8.78 -8.70
N ALA A 6 -31.86 -7.79 -8.94
CA ALA A 6 -31.42 -7.33 -10.27
C ALA A 6 -30.00 -7.84 -10.61
N VAL A 7 -29.60 -8.95 -9.99
CA VAL A 7 -28.23 -9.45 -9.95
C VAL A 7 -27.98 -10.38 -11.14
N ASN A 8 -27.71 -9.84 -12.33
CA ASN A 8 -27.00 -10.59 -13.38
C ASN A 8 -26.45 -9.77 -14.56
N LYS A 9 -26.40 -8.43 -14.46
CA LYS A 9 -25.63 -7.67 -15.44
C LYS A 9 -24.13 -7.78 -15.08
N PRO A 10 -23.25 -8.12 -16.05
CA PRO A 10 -21.81 -7.96 -15.87
C PRO A 10 -21.47 -6.52 -15.49
N LEU A 11 -20.52 -6.33 -14.57
CA LEU A 11 -20.02 -5.01 -14.25
C LEU A 11 -19.13 -4.53 -15.40
N GLU A 12 -19.35 -3.30 -15.86
CA GLU A 12 -18.47 -2.66 -16.81
C GLU A 12 -17.31 -1.98 -16.06
N PRO A 13 -16.16 -1.69 -16.72
CA PRO A 13 -15.03 -1.02 -16.08
C PRO A 13 -15.41 0.26 -15.30
N ALA A 14 -16.32 1.07 -15.85
CA ALA A 14 -16.78 2.31 -15.24
C ALA A 14 -17.66 2.11 -13.98
N ASP A 15 -18.18 0.91 -13.74
CA ASP A 15 -18.97 0.62 -12.55
C ASP A 15 -18.08 0.40 -11.33
N TYR A 16 -16.85 -0.09 -11.52
CA TYR A 16 -15.90 -0.31 -10.42
C TYR A 16 -15.48 0.98 -9.74
N ASP A 17 -15.39 2.09 -10.46
CA ASP A 17 -15.12 3.41 -9.88
C ASP A 17 -16.24 3.87 -8.94
N LYS A 18 -17.47 3.36 -9.11
CA LYS A 18 -18.64 3.68 -8.29
C LYS A 18 -18.78 2.78 -7.07
N LEU A 19 -17.83 1.89 -6.79
CA LEU A 19 -17.80 1.02 -5.62
C LEU A 19 -16.86 1.61 -4.56
N PRO A 20 -17.27 2.61 -3.76
CA PRO A 20 -16.36 3.35 -2.88
C PRO A 20 -15.69 2.45 -1.85
N PHE A 21 -16.43 1.50 -1.28
CA PHE A 21 -15.89 0.58 -0.27
C PHE A 21 -14.86 -0.38 -0.86
N LEU A 22 -15.10 -0.92 -2.06
CA LEU A 22 -14.12 -1.76 -2.77
C LEU A 22 -12.82 -0.99 -3.03
N ASN A 23 -12.95 0.24 -3.53
CA ASN A 23 -11.80 1.11 -3.80
C ASN A 23 -11.04 1.46 -2.51
N ALA A 24 -11.74 1.69 -1.41
CA ALA A 24 -11.14 1.94 -0.11
C ALA A 24 -10.38 0.71 0.42
N VAL A 25 -10.94 -0.49 0.27
CA VAL A 25 -10.30 -1.76 0.63
C VAL A 25 -9.01 -1.99 -0.17
N ILE A 26 -9.03 -1.74 -1.48
CA ILE A 26 -7.84 -1.89 -2.34
C ILE A 26 -6.76 -0.88 -1.93
N LYS A 27 -7.13 0.40 -1.74
CA LYS A 27 -6.18 1.44 -1.29
C LYS A 27 -5.53 1.09 0.04
N GLU A 28 -6.32 0.68 1.03
CA GLU A 28 -5.82 0.36 2.37
C GLU A 28 -4.97 -0.91 2.39
N THR A 29 -5.33 -1.92 1.58
CA THR A 29 -4.52 -3.13 1.39
C THR A 29 -3.17 -2.79 0.77
N LEU A 30 -3.15 -2.01 -0.33
CA LEU A 30 -1.91 -1.55 -0.97
C LEU A 30 -1.07 -0.70 -0.01
N ARG A 31 -1.70 0.14 0.83
CA ARG A 31 -1.00 0.95 1.82
C ARG A 31 -0.21 0.06 2.78
N LEU A 32 -0.86 -0.91 3.42
CA LEU A 32 -0.20 -1.74 4.44
C LEU A 32 0.69 -2.84 3.86
N TYR A 33 0.31 -3.40 2.72
CA TYR A 33 0.95 -4.56 2.09
C TYR A 33 1.49 -4.18 0.72
N THR A 34 2.47 -3.28 0.72
CA THR A 34 3.08 -2.78 -0.51
C THR A 34 3.77 -3.88 -1.29
N SER A 35 3.47 -4.04 -2.59
CA SER A 35 4.11 -5.08 -3.40
C SER A 35 5.59 -4.82 -3.57
N ILE A 36 5.99 -3.57 -3.85
CA ILE A 36 7.39 -3.12 -3.89
C ILE A 36 7.67 -2.37 -2.59
N HIS A 37 8.64 -2.80 -1.78
CA HIS A 37 8.92 -2.12 -0.51
C HIS A 37 9.86 -0.93 -0.66
N THR A 38 10.71 -0.94 -1.70
CA THR A 38 11.77 0.03 -1.87
C THR A 38 12.02 0.34 -3.33
N LEU A 39 12.22 1.62 -3.64
CA LEU A 39 12.60 2.13 -4.95
C LEU A 39 13.95 2.85 -4.84
N THR A 40 14.76 2.81 -5.90
CA THR A 40 16.04 3.53 -5.92
C THR A 40 16.07 4.64 -6.95
N ARG A 41 16.84 5.70 -6.64
CA ARG A 41 17.16 6.81 -7.56
C ARG A 41 18.66 7.08 -7.49
N HIS A 42 19.23 7.54 -8.60
CA HIS A 42 20.60 8.05 -8.63
C HIS A 42 20.56 9.57 -8.71
N VAL A 43 21.40 10.21 -7.91
CA VAL A 43 21.54 11.66 -7.87
C VAL A 43 22.40 12.10 -9.06
N ASN A 44 21.86 12.96 -9.91
CA ASN A 44 22.51 13.37 -11.17
C ASN A 44 23.41 14.60 -11.01
N ALA A 45 23.21 15.40 -9.97
CA ALA A 45 23.98 16.58 -9.63
C ALA A 45 23.90 16.81 -8.11
N ASP A 46 24.90 17.48 -7.53
CA ASP A 46 24.86 17.88 -6.12
C ASP A 46 23.63 18.74 -5.87
N GLU A 47 22.86 18.40 -4.83
CA GLU A 47 21.57 19.03 -4.56
C GLU A 47 21.28 19.03 -3.05
N VAL A 48 20.41 19.93 -2.60
CA VAL A 48 19.92 19.96 -1.22
C VAL A 48 18.42 19.71 -1.25
N ILE A 49 18.00 18.53 -0.81
CA ILE A 49 16.59 18.12 -0.81
C ILE A 49 15.90 18.75 0.42
N PRO A 50 14.82 19.54 0.24
CA PRO A 50 14.03 20.04 1.36
C PRO A 50 13.21 18.92 1.99
N LEU A 51 13.23 18.83 3.32
CA LEU A 51 12.46 17.87 4.10
C LEU A 51 11.13 18.51 4.52
N ALA A 52 10.03 17.78 4.35
CA ALA A 52 8.70 18.24 4.76
C ALA A 52 8.58 18.47 6.27
N TYR A 53 9.38 17.75 7.06
CA TYR A 53 9.44 17.86 8.52
C TYR A 53 10.90 17.85 8.99
N PRO A 54 11.21 18.53 10.11
CA PRO A 54 12.54 18.45 10.70
C PRO A 54 12.92 17.03 11.12
N VAL A 55 14.17 16.65 10.85
CA VAL A 55 14.77 15.36 11.26
C VAL A 55 15.85 15.64 12.29
N THR A 56 15.88 14.83 13.36
CA THR A 56 16.92 14.88 14.39
C THR A 56 18.13 14.07 13.94
N LEU A 57 19.31 14.69 13.97
CA LEU A 57 20.60 14.07 13.68
C LEU A 57 21.15 13.35 14.92
N GLU A 58 22.22 12.58 14.74
CA GLU A 58 22.85 11.82 15.85
C GLU A 58 23.38 12.72 16.97
N ASP A 59 23.78 13.95 16.65
CA ASP A 59 24.22 14.97 17.60
C ASP A 59 23.06 15.68 18.33
N GLY A 60 21.82 15.28 18.06
CA GLY A 60 20.61 15.85 18.65
C GLY A 60 20.13 17.15 17.98
N SER A 61 20.89 17.70 17.04
CA SER A 61 20.46 18.86 16.25
C SER A 61 19.32 18.49 15.29
N LYS A 62 18.58 19.49 14.80
CA LYS A 62 17.49 19.28 13.83
C LYS A 62 17.86 19.93 12.50
N THR A 63 17.56 19.24 11.41
CA THR A 63 17.70 19.76 10.04
C THR A 63 16.38 19.64 9.27
N THR A 64 16.15 20.57 8.35
CA THR A 64 15.05 20.54 7.37
C THR A 64 15.56 20.28 5.95
N THR A 65 16.83 19.93 5.79
CA THR A 65 17.47 19.73 4.49
C THR A 65 18.34 18.48 4.50
N LEU A 66 18.37 17.79 3.37
CA LEU A 66 19.22 16.63 3.11
C LEU A 66 20.12 16.94 1.90
N PRO A 67 21.39 17.35 2.15
CA PRO A 67 22.39 17.44 1.09
C PRO A 67 22.66 16.07 0.48
N VAL A 68 22.74 16.01 -0.84
CA VAL A 68 23.06 14.81 -1.62
C VAL A 68 24.08 15.15 -2.70
N GLN A 69 24.97 14.21 -3.00
CA GLN A 69 26.05 14.38 -3.97
C GLN A 69 25.76 13.59 -5.26
N LYS A 70 26.25 14.11 -6.38
CA LYS A 70 26.22 13.42 -7.67
C LYS A 70 26.80 12.01 -7.53
N GLY A 71 26.06 11.03 -8.05
CA GLY A 71 26.44 9.62 -8.00
C GLY A 71 25.88 8.86 -6.81
N GLU A 72 25.42 9.54 -5.75
CA GLU A 72 24.78 8.87 -4.62
C GLU A 72 23.49 8.17 -5.06
N ARG A 73 23.16 7.08 -4.34
CA ARG A 73 21.95 6.30 -4.56
C ARG A 73 20.97 6.53 -3.41
N LEU A 74 19.83 7.14 -3.73
CA LEU A 74 18.74 7.33 -2.78
C LEU A 74 17.86 6.09 -2.72
N LEU A 75 17.58 5.66 -1.49
CA LEU A 75 16.70 4.53 -1.20
C LEU A 75 15.36 5.04 -0.67
N LEU A 76 14.32 4.97 -1.49
CA LEU A 76 12.98 5.42 -1.16
C LEU A 76 12.17 4.23 -0.64
N SER A 77 11.91 4.20 0.66
CA SER A 77 11.14 3.12 1.29
C SER A 77 9.63 3.41 1.19
N PHE A 78 8.94 2.70 0.31
CA PHE A 78 7.49 2.76 0.16
C PHE A 78 6.80 2.18 1.40
N ARG A 79 7.38 1.12 1.97
CA ARG A 79 6.85 0.45 3.16
C ARG A 79 6.79 1.41 4.34
N THR A 80 7.86 2.16 4.59
CA THR A 80 7.85 3.15 5.69
C THR A 80 6.95 4.32 5.35
N TYR A 81 6.94 4.84 4.12
CA TYR A 81 6.00 5.92 3.78
C TYR A 81 4.54 5.50 3.99
N ASN A 82 4.13 4.31 3.56
CA ASN A 82 2.73 3.88 3.63
C ASN A 82 2.30 3.36 5.01
N ARG A 83 3.20 2.73 5.78
CA ARG A 83 2.87 2.02 7.03
C ARG A 83 3.76 2.47 8.19
N GLN A 84 3.16 2.66 9.37
CA GLN A 84 3.92 2.93 10.59
C GLN A 84 4.98 1.86 10.86
N HIS A 85 6.23 2.30 11.00
CA HIS A 85 7.35 1.43 11.36
C HIS A 85 7.22 0.98 12.83
N GLN A 86 7.71 -0.22 13.14
CA GLN A 86 7.60 -0.80 14.50
C GLN A 86 8.44 -0.09 15.56
N ARG A 87 9.36 0.80 15.16
CA ARG A 87 10.08 1.64 16.12
C ARG A 87 9.22 2.84 16.49
N ALA A 88 9.01 3.03 17.79
CA ALA A 88 8.12 4.05 18.34
C ALA A 88 8.53 5.50 17.99
N ASP A 89 9.79 5.72 17.65
CA ASP A 89 10.38 7.00 17.23
C ASP A 89 10.06 7.39 15.77
N TYR A 90 9.58 6.45 14.95
CA TYR A 90 9.09 6.70 13.58
C TYR A 90 7.64 7.23 13.56
N SER A 91 7.28 8.11 14.51
CA SER A 91 5.94 8.70 14.66
C SER A 91 5.52 9.62 13.50
N ARG A 92 6.47 10.01 12.63
CA ARG A 92 6.27 10.94 11.50
C ARG A 92 5.24 10.44 10.47
N LEU A 93 4.91 9.15 10.48
CA LEU A 93 3.94 8.56 9.57
C LEU A 93 2.50 8.77 10.03
N ARG A 94 2.30 9.01 11.34
CA ARG A 94 1.02 9.50 11.86
C ARG A 94 0.69 10.89 11.33
N ALA A 95 1.70 11.71 11.03
CA ALA A 95 1.49 13.00 10.42
C ALA A 95 0.86 12.91 9.01
N VAL A 96 1.08 11.80 8.29
CA VAL A 96 0.50 11.55 6.96
C VAL A 96 -0.80 10.76 7.05
N TRP A 97 -0.79 9.66 7.81
CA TRP A 97 -1.85 8.65 7.80
C TRP A 97 -2.78 8.69 9.02
N GLY A 98 -2.45 9.45 10.08
CA GLY A 98 -3.20 9.50 11.32
C GLY A 98 -2.73 8.48 12.37
N ASP A 99 -3.34 8.49 13.55
CA ASP A 99 -2.90 7.67 14.69
C ASP A 99 -3.05 6.16 14.47
N ASP A 100 -4.03 5.76 13.65
CA ASP A 100 -4.30 4.38 13.22
C ASP A 100 -3.46 3.98 11.99
N ALA A 101 -2.32 4.63 11.73
CA ALA A 101 -1.45 4.35 10.59
C ALA A 101 -0.92 2.90 10.53
N ALA A 102 -0.91 2.18 11.66
CA ALA A 102 -0.51 0.77 11.72
C ALA A 102 -1.66 -0.21 11.44
N GLU A 103 -2.91 0.26 11.50
CA GLU A 103 -4.11 -0.57 11.44
C GLU A 103 -4.67 -0.62 10.02
N TRP A 104 -5.25 -1.76 9.66
CA TRP A 104 -5.96 -1.91 8.39
C TRP A 104 -7.38 -1.37 8.55
N ASN A 105 -7.62 -0.17 8.05
CA ASN A 105 -8.89 0.53 8.18
C ASN A 105 -9.31 1.17 6.85
N PRO A 106 -10.16 0.48 6.04
CA PRO A 106 -10.66 1.04 4.78
C PRO A 106 -11.41 2.36 4.94
N ASN A 107 -12.06 2.60 6.09
CA ASN A 107 -12.81 3.85 6.31
C ASN A 107 -11.94 5.11 6.24
N ARG A 108 -10.61 4.98 6.35
CA ARG A 108 -9.63 6.05 6.10
C ARG A 108 -9.84 6.79 4.78
N PHE A 109 -10.32 6.08 3.76
CA PHE A 109 -10.56 6.65 2.43
C PHE A 109 -12.02 7.03 2.19
N LEU A 110 -12.87 6.96 3.23
CA LEU A 110 -14.32 7.16 3.13
C LEU A 110 -14.84 8.25 4.07
N ASP A 111 -14.23 8.42 5.23
CA ASP A 111 -14.70 9.34 6.28
C ASP A 111 -14.29 10.81 6.09
N GLY A 112 -13.61 11.11 4.98
CA GLY A 112 -13.20 12.47 4.62
C GLY A 112 -12.05 13.02 5.47
N ARG A 113 -11.40 12.19 6.30
CA ARG A 113 -10.23 12.63 7.07
C ARG A 113 -9.11 13.13 6.11
N PRO A 114 -8.37 14.18 6.49
CA PRO A 114 -7.28 14.66 5.65
C PRO A 114 -6.14 13.65 5.61
N ILE A 115 -5.65 13.34 4.40
CA ILE A 115 -4.38 12.65 4.19
C ILE A 115 -3.36 13.74 3.87
N ASN A 116 -2.40 13.96 4.77
CA ASN A 116 -1.43 15.05 4.68
C ASN A 116 -0.26 14.71 3.74
N SER A 117 -0.59 14.31 2.51
CA SER A 117 0.35 14.02 1.43
C SER A 117 -0.36 14.04 0.09
N SER A 118 0.35 14.48 -0.94
CA SER A 118 -0.05 14.40 -2.35
C SER A 118 0.78 13.40 -3.16
N ILE A 119 1.58 12.58 -2.47
CA ILE A 119 2.53 11.67 -3.10
C ILE A 119 1.88 10.32 -3.37
N GLY A 120 1.82 9.91 -4.64
CA GLY A 120 1.35 8.58 -5.06
C GLY A 120 0.14 8.66 -5.98
N LEU A 121 0.13 7.87 -7.05
CA LEU A 121 -0.88 7.98 -8.11
C LEU A 121 -2.29 7.53 -7.71
N PHE A 122 -2.42 6.72 -6.68
CA PHE A 122 -3.70 6.13 -6.27
C PHE A 122 -3.89 6.32 -4.77
N GLY A 123 -4.79 7.22 -4.37
CA GLY A 123 -5.08 7.48 -2.96
C GLY A 123 -3.87 7.88 -2.12
N ASN A 124 -2.88 8.56 -2.72
CA ASN A 124 -1.63 8.99 -2.07
C ASN A 124 -0.78 7.82 -1.51
N VAL A 125 -0.99 6.58 -1.98
CA VAL A 125 -0.11 5.45 -1.64
C VAL A 125 1.03 5.32 -2.65
N MET A 126 2.21 4.94 -2.16
CA MET A 126 3.44 4.91 -2.98
C MET A 126 3.61 3.68 -3.86
N ASN A 127 2.66 2.74 -3.87
CA ASN A 127 2.74 1.48 -4.61
C ASN A 127 3.03 1.66 -6.11
N PHE A 128 2.52 2.73 -6.69
CA PHE A 128 2.72 3.06 -8.11
C PHE A 128 3.72 4.20 -8.32
N SER A 129 4.49 4.56 -7.28
CA SER A 129 5.37 5.72 -7.24
C SER A 129 4.63 7.03 -7.61
N SER A 130 5.38 8.06 -7.99
CA SER A 130 4.86 9.36 -8.41
C SER A 130 5.80 10.01 -9.45
N GLY A 131 5.31 11.04 -10.14
CA GLY A 131 6.06 11.81 -11.14
C GLY A 131 6.28 11.07 -12.47
N VAL A 132 7.29 11.52 -13.23
CA VAL A 132 7.56 11.07 -14.61
C VAL A 132 8.04 9.62 -14.74
N ARG A 133 8.42 8.99 -13.63
CA ARG A 133 8.82 7.57 -13.55
C ARG A 133 7.84 6.74 -12.73
N SER A 134 6.60 7.22 -12.62
CA SER A 134 5.52 6.48 -11.99
C SER A 134 5.14 5.24 -12.81
N CYS A 135 4.49 4.28 -12.16
CA CYS A 135 4.11 3.01 -12.79
C CYS A 135 3.13 3.28 -13.95
N LEU A 136 3.55 2.98 -15.19
CA LEU A 136 2.70 3.16 -16.37
C LEU A 136 1.43 2.30 -16.30
N GLY A 137 1.53 1.11 -15.71
CA GLY A 137 0.45 0.12 -15.62
C GLY A 137 -0.51 0.32 -14.44
N TRP A 138 -0.42 1.41 -13.67
CA TRP A 138 -1.17 1.55 -12.42
C TRP A 138 -2.69 1.44 -12.60
N LYS A 139 -3.25 2.04 -13.67
CA LYS A 139 -4.68 1.97 -13.96
C LYS A 139 -5.13 0.55 -14.26
N PHE A 140 -4.35 -0.16 -15.08
CA PHE A 140 -4.62 -1.55 -15.44
C PHE A 140 -4.61 -2.44 -14.19
N ALA A 141 -3.58 -2.31 -13.36
CA ALA A 141 -3.47 -3.07 -12.11
C ALA A 141 -4.65 -2.79 -11.15
N VAL A 142 -5.08 -1.53 -11.01
CA VAL A 142 -6.23 -1.17 -10.18
C VAL A 142 -7.52 -1.79 -10.71
N VAL A 143 -7.76 -1.73 -12.02
CA VAL A 143 -8.94 -2.36 -12.65
C VAL A 143 -8.92 -3.87 -12.44
N GLU A 144 -7.78 -4.53 -12.63
CA GLU A 144 -7.65 -5.97 -12.39
C GLU A 144 -7.94 -6.34 -10.93
N MET A 145 -7.38 -5.58 -9.97
CA MET A 145 -7.67 -5.78 -8.55
C MET A 145 -9.15 -5.57 -8.21
N GLN A 146 -9.80 -4.56 -8.80
CA GLN A 146 -11.24 -4.31 -8.63
C GLN A 146 -12.07 -5.47 -9.16
N VAL A 147 -11.78 -5.93 -10.38
CA VAL A 147 -12.50 -7.03 -11.04
C VAL A 147 -12.35 -8.32 -10.25
N VAL A 148 -11.12 -8.74 -9.97
CA VAL A 148 -10.83 -10.00 -9.26
C VAL A 148 -11.45 -9.97 -7.87
N THR A 149 -11.25 -8.89 -7.12
CA THR A 149 -11.79 -8.79 -5.74
C THR A 149 -13.32 -8.81 -5.76
N ALA A 150 -13.97 -8.06 -6.65
CA ALA A 150 -15.42 -8.04 -6.76
C ALA A 150 -15.99 -9.42 -7.14
N LEU A 151 -15.35 -10.13 -8.06
CA LEU A 151 -15.76 -11.48 -8.46
C LEU A 151 -15.60 -12.46 -7.30
N LEU A 152 -14.48 -12.41 -6.56
CA LEU A 152 -14.26 -13.27 -5.40
C LEU A 152 -15.33 -13.07 -4.33
N VAL A 153 -15.59 -11.83 -3.91
CA VAL A 153 -16.60 -11.55 -2.84
C VAL A 153 -18.04 -11.77 -3.30
N LYS A 154 -18.32 -11.68 -4.61
CA LYS A 154 -19.64 -11.99 -5.17
C LYS A 154 -19.91 -13.50 -5.21
N THR A 155 -18.85 -14.30 -5.39
CA THR A 155 -18.98 -15.74 -5.68
C THR A 155 -18.72 -16.60 -4.45
N PHE A 156 -17.85 -16.16 -3.55
CA PHE A 156 -17.37 -16.95 -2.43
C PHE A 156 -17.49 -16.23 -1.09
N GLU A 157 -17.89 -16.98 -0.07
CA GLU A 157 -17.59 -16.68 1.32
C GLU A 157 -16.17 -17.19 1.61
N THR A 158 -15.29 -16.29 2.08
CA THR A 158 -13.87 -16.61 2.34
C THR A 158 -13.56 -16.54 3.83
N SER A 159 -12.81 -17.51 4.34
CA SER A 159 -12.32 -17.50 5.72
C SER A 159 -10.84 -17.83 5.79
N ALA A 160 -10.17 -17.29 6.81
CA ALA A 160 -8.78 -17.61 7.11
C ALA A 160 -8.68 -19.01 7.72
N ILE A 161 -7.63 -19.76 7.37
CA ILE A 161 -7.32 -21.02 8.05
C ILE A 161 -6.55 -20.68 9.34
N PRO A 162 -7.09 -20.96 10.55
CA PRO A 162 -6.48 -20.49 11.80
C PRO A 162 -5.03 -20.94 12.03
N SER A 163 -4.65 -22.11 11.49
CA SER A 163 -3.27 -22.64 11.56
C SER A 163 -2.33 -22.00 10.54
N ALA A 164 -2.84 -21.36 9.49
CA ALA A 164 -2.05 -20.78 8.41
C ALA A 164 -1.71 -19.32 8.69
N LYS A 165 -0.69 -19.10 9.52
CA LYS A 165 -0.18 -17.75 9.81
C LYS A 165 0.65 -17.25 8.62
N VAL A 166 0.24 -16.12 8.05
CA VAL A 166 0.93 -15.48 6.92
C VAL A 166 1.83 -14.36 7.44
N LYS A 167 3.07 -14.31 6.97
CA LYS A 167 3.96 -13.15 7.14
C LYS A 167 4.48 -12.67 5.79
N MET A 168 4.78 -11.38 5.69
CA MET A 168 5.37 -10.79 4.47
C MET A 168 6.89 -10.85 4.57
N LEU A 169 7.56 -11.52 3.63
CA LEU A 169 9.02 -11.53 3.52
C LEU A 169 9.50 -10.76 2.29
N PRO A 170 10.63 -10.03 2.40
CA PRO A 170 11.30 -9.47 1.24
C PRO A 170 11.80 -10.57 0.31
N ASN A 171 11.45 -10.46 -0.97
CA ASN A 171 12.03 -11.19 -2.07
C ASN A 171 12.61 -10.17 -3.07
N GLN A 172 13.90 -9.87 -2.92
CA GLN A 172 14.59 -8.77 -3.59
C GLN A 172 13.92 -7.41 -3.35
N PHE A 173 13.10 -6.95 -4.30
CA PHE A 173 12.38 -5.67 -4.23
C PHE A 173 10.90 -5.85 -3.86
N PHE A 174 10.39 -7.08 -3.95
CA PHE A 174 9.00 -7.40 -3.67
C PHE A 174 8.81 -7.82 -2.21
N LEU A 175 7.61 -7.61 -1.67
CA LEU A 175 7.14 -8.29 -0.46
C LEU A 175 6.21 -9.42 -0.88
N MET A 176 6.57 -10.64 -0.48
CA MET A 176 5.78 -11.83 -0.78
C MET A 176 5.15 -12.39 0.50
N PRO A 177 3.87 -12.79 0.47
CA PRO A 177 3.26 -13.51 1.58
C PRO A 177 3.79 -14.93 1.61
N VAL A 178 4.24 -15.39 2.79
CA VAL A 178 4.66 -16.77 3.03
C VAL A 178 3.99 -17.29 4.29
N LEU A 179 3.85 -18.60 4.39
CA LEU A 179 3.41 -19.24 5.63
C LEU A 179 4.55 -19.30 6.64
N GLU A 180 4.25 -18.97 7.88
CA GLU A 180 5.19 -19.05 9.00
C GLU A 180 5.63 -20.52 9.21
N GLY A 181 6.94 -20.77 9.15
CA GLY A 181 7.53 -22.10 9.25
C GLY A 181 7.60 -22.90 7.94
N LYS A 182 7.21 -22.31 6.81
CA LYS A 182 7.25 -22.90 5.45
C LYS A 182 7.82 -21.91 4.43
N GLU A 183 8.78 -21.08 4.85
CA GLU A 183 9.32 -19.99 4.04
C GLU A 183 10.06 -20.50 2.79
N ASP A 184 10.59 -21.72 2.84
CA ASP A 184 11.28 -22.41 1.75
C ASP A 184 10.33 -22.96 0.67
N GLU A 185 9.05 -23.15 0.99
CA GLU A 185 8.02 -23.55 0.02
C GLU A 185 7.57 -22.37 -0.88
N GLY A 186 8.08 -21.17 -0.62
CA GLY A 186 7.81 -19.97 -1.41
C GLY A 186 6.49 -19.26 -1.05
N PRO A 187 6.03 -18.34 -1.92
CA PRO A 187 4.87 -17.50 -1.63
C PRO A 187 3.58 -18.30 -1.56
N GLN A 188 2.88 -18.21 -0.43
CA GLN A 188 1.65 -18.96 -0.17
C GLN A 188 0.69 -18.15 0.71
N VAL A 189 -0.60 -18.23 0.37
CA VAL A 189 -1.71 -17.74 1.20
C VAL A 189 -2.78 -18.83 1.21
N HIS A 190 -3.08 -19.37 2.38
CA HIS A 190 -4.08 -20.42 2.54
C HIS A 190 -5.42 -19.80 2.99
N LEU A 191 -6.42 -19.87 2.10
CA LEU A 191 -7.78 -19.40 2.34
C LEU A 191 -8.77 -20.53 2.06
N GLN A 192 -9.84 -20.57 2.85
CA GLN A 192 -10.99 -21.41 2.55
C GLN A 192 -11.99 -20.61 1.72
N PHE A 193 -12.56 -21.26 0.70
CA PHE A 193 -13.59 -20.70 -0.16
C PHE A 193 -14.82 -21.58 -0.09
N LYS A 194 -15.98 -20.97 0.13
CA LYS A 194 -17.29 -21.61 0.05
C LYS A 194 -18.13 -20.84 -0.97
N VAL A 195 -18.70 -21.52 -1.96
CA VAL A 195 -19.58 -20.88 -2.95
C VAL A 195 -20.81 -20.32 -2.25
N ILE A 196 -21.20 -19.10 -2.60
CA ILE A 196 -22.43 -18.47 -2.14
C ILE A 196 -23.57 -18.97 -3.02
N ASP A 197 -24.57 -19.60 -2.41
CA ASP A 197 -25.78 -20.09 -3.06
C ASP A 197 -26.71 -18.95 -3.53
#